data_AF-A0A5E4D003-F1
#
_entry.id   AF-A0A5E4D003-F1
#
_cell.length_a   1.000
_cell.length_b   1.000
_cell.length_c   1.000
_cell.angle_alpha   90.00
_cell.angle_beta   90.00
_cell.angle_gamma   90.00
#
_symmetry.space_group_name_H-M   'P 1'
#
loop_
_entity.id
_entity.type
_entity.pdbx_description
1 polymer ?
#
loop_
_entity_poly.entity_id
_entity_poly.type
_entity_poly.pdbx_seq_one_letter_code
_entity_poly.pdbx_strand_id
1 'polypeptide(L)'
;MNDGRINQLPLFLGEPAMEFLWDFLNHQEGPRLRDRLSHGEIDLLEFPREAASQLLAFSTVLVLRCAGEEELSAFKEEAAIKGLFRLAEGYSSRCHPAFQLKKQVLSCGKSIGSWPLLPFPEDLSREAARLEGNSEANACNSLITKILHELFHHMPEDHLAFRDLVGPPTGKWPQLLAELCNIHIPTLFCPRGVLEVLVVLRSISAQCQRVSSQVTTSLQLRHRQWGERRLRSRQRQNYVRMLNSIRLLSPVLYLILLLIALELVSIHVIQRKGTQEHQQYLKFLKSILQYTENLVTYTSQEKNKWNETIGLTHTALLKIWTFNKKKQMLMHSA
;
A
#
# COMPACT_ATOMS: atom_id res chain seq x y z
N MET A 1 23.63 32.92 2.50
CA MET A 1 23.61 33.35 1.10
C MET A 1 22.40 32.69 0.44
N ASN A 2 21.38 33.47 0.08
CA ASN A 2 20.29 33.04 -0.79
C ASN A 2 20.08 34.20 -1.75
N ASP A 3 20.73 34.12 -2.91
CA ASP A 3 20.59 35.05 -4.03
C ASP A 3 19.24 34.91 -4.76
N GLY A 4 18.34 34.06 -4.23
CA GLY A 4 17.03 33.78 -4.81
C GLY A 4 17.09 32.98 -6.11
N ARG A 5 18.28 32.57 -6.56
CA ARG A 5 18.44 31.81 -7.80
C ARG A 5 18.01 30.36 -7.57
N ILE A 6 17.25 29.83 -8.52
CA ILE A 6 16.80 28.45 -8.51
C ILE A 6 18.01 27.54 -8.65
N ASN A 7 18.11 26.53 -7.79
CA ASN A 7 19.11 25.48 -7.93
C ASN A 7 18.99 24.83 -9.31
N GLN A 8 20.02 24.97 -10.15
CA GLN A 8 20.03 24.45 -11.52
C GLN A 8 20.34 22.95 -11.58
N LEU A 9 20.82 22.36 -10.48
CA LEU A 9 21.23 20.96 -10.46
C LEU A 9 20.10 19.98 -10.86
N PRO A 10 18.84 20.13 -10.38
CA PRO A 10 17.74 19.26 -10.82
C PRO A 10 17.42 19.42 -12.31
N LEU A 11 17.53 20.63 -12.86
CA LEU A 11 17.32 20.88 -14.28
C LEU A 11 18.41 20.25 -15.14
N PHE A 12 19.65 20.27 -14.66
CA PHE A 12 20.80 19.69 -15.36
C PHE A 12 20.83 18.16 -15.30
N LEU A 13 20.59 17.58 -14.11
CA LEU A 13 20.66 16.13 -13.90
C LEU A 13 19.39 15.39 -14.34
N GLY A 14 18.24 16.07 -14.31
CA GLY A 14 16.93 15.47 -14.52
C GLY A 14 16.40 14.73 -13.29
N GLU A 15 15.09 14.46 -13.29
CA GLU A 15 14.40 13.83 -12.16
C GLU A 15 14.96 12.46 -11.77
N PRO A 16 15.21 11.52 -12.69
CA PRO A 16 15.69 10.17 -12.35
C PRO A 16 17.01 10.19 -11.57
N ALA A 17 17.93 11.06 -11.98
CA ALA A 17 19.21 11.23 -11.33
C ALA A 17 19.05 11.85 -9.93
N MET A 18 18.15 12.83 -9.79
CA MET A 18 17.84 13.42 -8.50
C MET A 18 17.20 12.41 -7.54
N GLU A 19 16.29 11.57 -8.03
CA GLU A 19 15.65 10.53 -7.22
C GLU A 19 16.66 9.48 -6.73
N PHE A 20 17.59 9.07 -7.60
CA PHE A 20 18.68 8.17 -7.21
C PHE A 20 19.52 8.77 -6.08
N LEU A 21 19.97 10.03 -6.25
CA LEU A 21 20.75 10.72 -5.23
C LEU A 21 19.97 10.84 -3.91
N TRP A 22 18.67 11.10 -3.97
CA TRP A 22 17.84 11.19 -2.76
C TRP A 22 17.72 9.85 -2.04
N ASP A 23 17.51 8.77 -2.77
CA ASP A 23 17.46 7.41 -2.21
C ASP A 23 18.78 7.03 -1.52
N PHE A 24 19.89 7.29 -2.19
CA PHE A 24 21.21 6.89 -1.71
C PHE A 24 21.71 7.73 -0.54
N LEU A 25 21.48 9.04 -0.61
CA LEU A 25 22.09 10.00 0.31
C LEU A 25 21.19 10.35 1.48
N ASN A 26 19.86 10.43 1.30
CA ASN A 26 18.96 11.10 2.26
C ASN A 26 17.82 10.22 2.78
N HIS A 27 17.19 9.37 1.96
CA HIS A 27 15.98 8.65 2.40
C HIS A 27 16.26 7.68 3.55
N GLN A 28 15.40 7.72 4.58
CA GLN A 28 15.59 6.94 5.81
C GLN A 28 15.63 5.41 5.58
N GLU A 29 14.88 4.93 4.59
CA GLU A 29 14.82 3.53 4.18
C GLU A 29 15.84 3.18 3.08
N GLY A 30 16.69 4.14 2.73
CA GLY A 30 17.83 3.94 1.82
C GLY A 30 19.15 3.79 2.58
N PRO A 31 20.28 3.74 1.85
CA PRO A 31 21.62 3.64 2.42
C PRO A 31 22.00 4.78 3.36
N ARG A 32 21.40 5.98 3.20
CA ARG A 32 21.68 7.19 3.98
C ARG A 32 23.18 7.52 4.07
N LEU A 33 23.88 7.39 2.94
CA LEU A 33 25.34 7.52 2.90
C LEU A 33 25.82 8.85 3.48
N ARG A 34 25.10 9.94 3.21
CA ARG A 34 25.47 11.27 3.71
C ARG A 34 25.53 11.29 5.24
N ASP A 35 24.47 10.81 5.88
CA ASP A 35 24.36 10.81 7.34
C ASP A 35 25.41 9.88 7.95
N ARG A 36 25.53 8.65 7.43
CA ARG A 36 26.49 7.67 7.94
C ARG A 36 27.94 8.12 7.79
N LEU A 37 28.30 8.73 6.65
CA LEU A 37 29.62 9.34 6.45
C LEU A 37 29.87 10.45 7.47
N SER A 38 28.89 11.32 7.70
CA SER A 38 29.04 12.45 8.64
C SER A 38 29.22 12.02 10.10
N HIS A 39 28.71 10.84 10.46
CA HIS A 39 28.84 10.26 11.79
C HIS A 39 30.00 9.24 11.91
N GLY A 40 30.73 8.97 10.82
CA GLY A 40 31.80 7.97 10.81
C GLY A 40 31.31 6.52 10.94
N GLU A 41 30.05 6.26 10.62
CA GLU A 41 29.38 4.95 10.77
C GLU A 41 29.51 4.05 9.53
N ILE A 42 30.43 4.35 8.61
CA ILE A 42 30.65 3.53 7.41
C ILE A 42 31.85 2.63 7.60
N ASP A 43 31.58 1.33 7.68
CA ASP A 43 32.57 0.31 7.40
C ASP A 43 32.54 -0.03 5.90
N LEU A 44 33.65 0.23 5.20
CA LEU A 44 33.81 -0.06 3.79
C LEU A 44 33.86 -1.56 3.49
N LEU A 45 34.28 -2.39 4.45
CA LEU A 45 34.37 -3.83 4.29
C LEU A 45 32.98 -4.50 4.41
N GLU A 46 32.09 -3.91 5.21
CA GLU A 46 30.72 -4.40 5.39
C GLU A 46 29.70 -3.70 4.48
N PHE A 47 30.13 -2.71 3.69
CA PHE A 47 29.21 -1.98 2.83
C PHE A 47 28.60 -2.89 1.75
N PRO A 48 27.26 -2.92 1.58
CA PRO A 48 26.62 -3.85 0.65
C PRO A 48 27.15 -3.71 -0.77
N ARG A 49 27.63 -4.81 -1.35
CA ARG A 49 28.22 -4.84 -2.68
C ARG A 49 27.26 -4.32 -3.75
N GLU A 50 25.98 -4.63 -3.64
CA GLU A 50 24.94 -4.19 -4.56
C GLU A 50 24.77 -2.67 -4.52
N ALA A 51 24.82 -2.09 -3.32
CA ALA A 51 24.76 -0.64 -3.13
C ALA A 51 26.02 0.02 -3.72
N ALA A 52 27.21 -0.51 -3.45
CA ALA A 52 28.45 -0.02 -4.05
C ALA A 52 28.40 -0.06 -5.58
N SER A 53 27.89 -1.16 -6.14
CA SER A 53 27.79 -1.36 -7.58
C SER A 53 26.81 -0.37 -8.22
N GLN A 54 25.67 -0.10 -7.58
CA GLN A 54 24.72 0.90 -8.05
C GLN A 54 25.29 2.32 -7.99
N LEU A 55 26.01 2.65 -6.91
CA LEU A 55 26.65 3.95 -6.78
C LEU A 55 27.72 4.15 -7.86
N LEU A 56 28.60 3.17 -8.07
CA LEU A 56 29.63 3.22 -9.11
C LEU A 56 29.03 3.32 -10.51
N ALA A 57 27.99 2.54 -10.81
CA ALA A 57 27.28 2.59 -12.07
C ALA A 57 26.70 4.00 -12.32
N PHE A 58 26.04 4.58 -11.32
CA PHE A 58 25.46 5.91 -11.42
C PHE A 58 26.53 7.01 -11.50
N SER A 59 27.60 6.93 -10.71
CA SER A 59 28.75 7.83 -10.80
C SER A 59 29.39 7.81 -12.18
N THR A 60 29.48 6.63 -12.81
CA THR A 60 29.98 6.49 -14.19
C THR A 60 29.09 7.26 -15.17
N VAL A 61 27.76 7.11 -15.06
CA VAL A 61 26.80 7.87 -15.89
C VAL A 61 26.94 9.38 -15.68
N LEU A 62 27.10 9.83 -14.44
CA LEU A 62 27.29 11.25 -14.13
C LEU A 62 28.59 11.80 -14.72
N VAL A 63 29.71 11.09 -14.55
CA VAL A 63 31.01 11.49 -15.13
C VAL A 63 30.90 11.60 -16.64
N LEU A 64 30.30 10.60 -17.30
CA LEU A 64 30.09 10.62 -18.74
C LEU A 64 29.20 11.79 -19.15
N ARG A 65 28.09 12.06 -18.45
CA ARG A 65 27.19 13.18 -18.76
C ARG A 65 27.87 14.55 -18.61
N CYS A 66 28.89 14.65 -17.76
CA CYS A 66 29.70 15.85 -17.57
C CYS A 66 30.96 15.90 -18.47
N ALA A 67 31.28 14.82 -19.19
CA ALA A 67 32.41 14.76 -20.11
C ALA A 67 32.11 15.55 -21.40
N GLY A 68 33.15 15.94 -22.14
CA GLY A 68 33.01 16.66 -23.41
C GLY A 68 32.29 15.83 -24.47
N GLU A 69 31.64 16.48 -25.44
CA GLU A 69 30.87 15.78 -26.48
C GLU A 69 31.73 14.77 -27.29
N GLU A 70 33.02 15.08 -27.48
CA GLU A 70 33.97 14.19 -28.18
C GLU A 70 34.19 12.88 -27.41
N GLU A 71 34.40 12.94 -26.09
CA GLU A 71 34.59 11.77 -25.23
C GLU A 71 33.30 10.97 -25.12
N LEU A 72 32.18 11.67 -24.95
CA LEU A 72 30.85 11.06 -24.90
C LEU A 72 30.53 10.30 -26.20
N SER A 73 30.96 10.81 -27.37
CA SER A 73 30.73 10.17 -28.67
C SER A 73 31.48 8.83 -28.80
N ALA A 74 32.71 8.74 -28.29
CA ALA A 74 33.52 7.53 -28.32
C ALA A 74 32.90 6.40 -27.46
N PHE A 75 32.33 6.76 -26.30
CA PHE A 75 31.75 5.80 -25.36
C PHE A 75 30.28 5.48 -25.64
N LYS A 76 29.56 6.37 -26.34
CA LYS A 76 28.13 6.19 -26.64
C LYS A 76 27.84 4.96 -27.47
N GLU A 77 28.79 4.41 -28.23
CA GLU A 77 28.54 3.22 -29.05
C GLU A 77 28.53 1.92 -28.24
N GLU A 78 29.17 1.90 -27.08
CA GLU A 78 29.32 0.70 -26.27
C GLU A 78 27.99 0.28 -25.62
N ALA A 79 27.59 -0.98 -25.83
CA ALA A 79 26.30 -1.49 -25.39
C ALA A 79 26.11 -1.41 -23.86
N ALA A 80 27.18 -1.63 -23.09
CA ALA A 80 27.15 -1.53 -21.64
C ALA A 80 26.84 -0.10 -21.18
N ILE A 81 27.48 0.89 -21.81
CA ILE A 81 27.30 2.31 -21.49
C ILE A 81 25.88 2.76 -21.87
N LYS A 82 25.39 2.38 -23.06
CA LYS A 82 23.98 2.60 -23.44
C LYS A 82 23.01 2.00 -22.42
N GLY A 83 23.32 0.81 -21.90
CA GLY A 83 22.54 0.16 -20.84
C GLY A 83 22.50 0.99 -19.56
N LEU A 84 23.65 1.51 -19.11
CA LEU A 84 23.73 2.35 -17.91
C LEU A 84 22.95 3.66 -18.05
N PHE A 85 23.04 4.35 -19.19
CA PHE A 85 22.24 5.55 -19.45
C PHE A 85 20.74 5.27 -19.38
N ARG A 86 20.27 4.20 -20.04
CA ARG A 86 18.85 3.80 -19.99
C ARG A 86 18.37 3.51 -18.56
N LEU A 87 19.19 2.84 -17.76
CA LEU A 87 18.86 2.55 -16.36
C LEU A 87 18.82 3.83 -15.52
N ALA A 88 19.74 4.76 -15.74
CA ALA A 88 19.77 6.03 -15.03
C ALA A 88 18.60 6.93 -15.42
N GLU A 89 18.24 6.99 -16.71
CA GLU A 89 17.11 7.77 -17.23
C GLU A 89 15.75 7.19 -16.85
N GLY A 90 15.66 5.86 -16.68
CA GLY A 90 14.46 5.18 -16.21
C GLY A 90 14.38 5.03 -14.69
N TYR A 91 15.30 5.63 -13.92
CA TYR A 91 15.31 5.46 -12.48
C TYR A 91 14.06 6.09 -11.85
N SER A 92 13.46 5.36 -10.92
CA SER A 92 12.44 5.87 -10.02
C SER A 92 12.77 5.51 -8.59
N SER A 93 12.42 6.39 -7.66
CA SER A 93 12.73 6.19 -6.24
C SER A 93 12.16 4.88 -5.71
N ARG A 94 13.03 4.12 -5.06
CA ARG A 94 12.75 2.85 -4.39
C ARG A 94 12.73 3.00 -2.87
N CYS A 95 13.27 4.09 -2.32
CA CYS A 95 13.32 4.33 -0.88
C CYS A 95 12.28 5.37 -0.42
N HIS A 96 11.63 6.09 -1.34
CA HIS A 96 10.59 7.06 -0.99
C HIS A 96 9.37 6.37 -0.34
N PRO A 97 8.74 6.99 0.69
CA PRO A 97 7.57 6.42 1.37
C PRO A 97 6.41 6.05 0.44
N ALA A 98 6.20 6.78 -0.66
CA ALA A 98 5.18 6.44 -1.66
C ALA A 98 5.46 5.10 -2.36
N PHE A 99 6.72 4.84 -2.75
CA PHE A 99 7.10 3.56 -3.35
C PHE A 99 6.93 2.41 -2.35
N GLN A 100 7.33 2.64 -1.11
CA GLN A 100 7.20 1.64 -0.05
C GLN A 100 5.74 1.32 0.27
N LEU A 101 4.86 2.33 0.23
CA LEU A 101 3.42 2.13 0.34
C LEU A 101 2.87 1.25 -0.79
N LYS A 102 3.27 1.50 -2.05
CA LYS A 102 2.88 0.63 -3.18
C LYS A 102 3.28 -0.81 -2.94
N LYS A 103 4.52 -1.05 -2.50
CA LYS A 103 5.02 -2.39 -2.17
C LYS A 103 4.21 -3.04 -1.04
N GLN A 104 3.88 -2.28 0.01
CA GLN A 104 3.05 -2.75 1.12
C GLN A 104 1.64 -3.13 0.66
N VAL A 105 1.00 -2.29 -0.16
CA VAL A 105 -0.33 -2.54 -0.73
C VAL A 105 -0.34 -3.82 -1.57
N LEU A 106 0.62 -3.99 -2.49
CA LEU A 106 0.71 -5.19 -3.34
C LEU A 106 1.00 -6.46 -2.54
N SER A 107 1.91 -6.38 -1.57
CA SER A 107 2.21 -7.50 -0.67
C SER A 107 0.98 -7.90 0.14
N CYS A 108 0.25 -6.92 0.67
CA CYS A 108 -0.96 -7.15 1.46
C CYS A 108 -2.08 -7.74 0.61
N GLY A 109 -2.29 -7.22 -0.60
CA GLY A 109 -3.26 -7.78 -1.55
C GLY A 109 -2.97 -9.26 -1.86
N LYS A 110 -1.70 -9.61 -2.14
CA LYS A 110 -1.30 -11.01 -2.35
C LYS A 110 -1.54 -11.88 -1.11
N SER A 111 -1.21 -11.35 0.07
CA SER A 111 -1.42 -12.02 1.36
C SER A 111 -2.90 -12.34 1.58
N ILE A 112 -3.81 -11.38 1.37
CA ILE A 112 -5.26 -11.58 1.48
C ILE A 112 -5.77 -12.58 0.43
N GLY A 113 -5.26 -12.51 -0.80
CA GLY A 113 -5.64 -13.43 -1.88
C GLY A 113 -5.23 -14.88 -1.63
N SER A 114 -4.21 -15.10 -0.80
CA SER A 114 -3.76 -16.43 -0.39
C SER A 114 -4.58 -17.03 0.74
N TRP A 115 -5.55 -16.29 1.30
CA TRP A 115 -6.38 -16.83 2.37
C TRP A 115 -7.09 -18.09 1.88
N PRO A 116 -6.95 -19.22 2.58
CA PRO A 116 -7.63 -20.43 2.22
C PRO A 116 -9.12 -20.23 2.53
N LEU A 117 -9.87 -19.71 1.56
CA LEU A 117 -11.34 -19.66 1.56
C LEU A 117 -11.87 -21.09 1.36
N LEU A 118 -11.39 -22.02 2.18
CA LEU A 118 -11.76 -23.42 2.15
C LEU A 118 -13.28 -23.52 2.32
N PRO A 119 -13.92 -24.47 1.62
CA PRO A 119 -15.32 -24.76 1.88
C PRO A 119 -15.48 -25.10 3.36
N PHE A 120 -16.62 -24.71 3.94
CA PHE A 120 -16.97 -25.19 5.27
C PHE A 120 -16.88 -26.73 5.25
N PRO A 121 -16.21 -27.36 6.23
CA PRO A 121 -16.42 -28.78 6.48
C PRO A 121 -17.92 -29.04 6.52
N GLU A 122 -18.40 -30.10 5.87
CA GLU A 122 -19.83 -30.37 5.67
C GLU A 122 -20.64 -30.31 6.98
N ASP A 123 -20.03 -30.74 8.09
CA ASP A 123 -20.58 -30.67 9.45
C ASP A 123 -20.77 -29.22 9.97
N LEU A 124 -19.93 -28.29 9.55
CA LEU A 124 -19.98 -26.86 9.92
C LEU A 124 -20.88 -26.04 9.00
N SER A 125 -21.18 -26.52 7.79
CA SER A 125 -22.04 -25.82 6.82
C SER A 125 -23.45 -25.59 7.34
N ARG A 126 -24.02 -26.54 8.09
CA ARG A 126 -25.36 -26.40 8.70
C ARG A 126 -25.40 -25.36 9.82
N GLU A 127 -24.30 -25.20 10.57
CA GLU A 127 -24.15 -24.18 11.61
C GLU A 127 -23.85 -22.80 11.02
N ALA A 128 -23.09 -22.76 9.92
CA ALA A 128 -22.85 -21.55 9.14
C ALA A 128 -24.14 -21.00 8.51
N ALA A 129 -24.99 -21.87 7.93
CA ALA A 129 -26.27 -21.48 7.36
C ALA A 129 -27.24 -20.84 8.39
N ARG A 130 -27.15 -21.24 9.67
CA ARG A 130 -27.91 -20.60 10.77
C ARG A 130 -27.37 -19.20 11.14
N LEU A 131 -26.10 -18.92 10.83
CA LEU A 131 -25.43 -17.64 11.11
C LEU A 131 -25.43 -16.69 9.90
N GLU A 132 -25.60 -17.21 8.68
CA GLU A 132 -25.72 -16.43 7.42
C GLU A 132 -26.94 -15.48 7.41
N GLY A 133 -27.90 -15.66 8.32
CA GLY A 133 -29.02 -14.75 8.56
C GLY A 133 -28.68 -13.46 9.33
N ASN A 134 -27.40 -13.13 9.55
CA ASN A 134 -27.03 -11.90 10.26
C ASN A 134 -27.29 -10.66 9.39
N SER A 135 -28.32 -9.88 9.72
CA SER A 135 -28.69 -8.64 9.02
C SER A 135 -27.53 -7.65 8.90
N GLU A 136 -26.62 -7.62 9.87
CA GLU A 136 -25.49 -6.70 9.91
C GLU A 136 -24.40 -7.04 8.88
N ALA A 137 -24.12 -8.33 8.66
CA ALA A 137 -23.16 -8.76 7.64
C ALA A 137 -23.69 -8.45 6.22
N ASN A 138 -25.00 -8.62 6.01
CA ASN A 138 -25.65 -8.25 4.75
C ASN A 138 -25.64 -6.73 4.53
N ALA A 139 -25.85 -5.94 5.59
CA ALA A 139 -25.72 -4.48 5.53
C ALA A 139 -24.28 -4.07 5.16
N CYS A 140 -23.26 -4.72 5.72
CA CYS A 140 -21.86 -4.52 5.35
C CYS A 140 -21.62 -4.85 3.87
N ASN A 141 -22.07 -6.00 3.38
CA ASN A 141 -21.93 -6.37 1.97
C ASN A 141 -22.58 -5.34 1.03
N SER A 142 -23.77 -4.85 1.38
CA SER A 142 -24.43 -3.78 0.62
C SER A 142 -23.61 -2.48 0.60
N LEU A 143 -23.04 -2.08 1.74
CA LEU A 143 -22.17 -0.90 1.82
C LEU A 143 -20.89 -1.07 1.02
N ILE A 144 -20.26 -2.26 1.07
CA ILE A 144 -19.07 -2.57 0.27
C ILE A 144 -19.36 -2.37 -1.22
N THR A 145 -20.45 -2.95 -1.73
CA THR A 145 -20.82 -2.80 -3.15
C THR A 145 -21.06 -1.34 -3.53
N LYS A 146 -21.75 -0.57 -2.67
CA LYS A 146 -22.01 0.86 -2.91
C LYS A 146 -20.72 1.68 -2.93
N ILE A 147 -19.84 1.48 -1.96
CA ILE A 147 -18.56 2.18 -1.89
C ILE A 147 -17.72 1.81 -3.12
N LEU A 148 -17.64 0.52 -3.48
CA LEU A 148 -16.86 0.09 -4.64
C LEU A 148 -17.33 0.72 -5.94
N HIS A 149 -18.64 0.74 -6.16
CA HIS A 149 -19.20 1.38 -7.34
C HIS A 149 -18.76 2.85 -7.45
N GLU A 150 -18.83 3.60 -6.35
CA GLU A 150 -18.33 5.00 -6.34
C GLU A 150 -16.82 5.09 -6.55
N LEU A 151 -16.02 4.24 -5.90
CA LEU A 151 -14.56 4.25 -6.08
C LEU A 151 -14.16 3.94 -7.53
N PHE A 152 -14.89 3.06 -8.23
CA PHE A 152 -14.62 2.74 -9.62
C PHE A 152 -14.87 3.91 -10.59
N HIS A 153 -15.81 4.80 -10.29
CA HIS A 153 -16.02 6.04 -11.07
C HIS A 153 -14.83 6.98 -11.04
N HIS A 154 -13.95 6.84 -10.05
CA HIS A 154 -12.74 7.65 -9.87
C HIS A 154 -11.46 6.92 -10.28
N MET A 155 -11.56 5.79 -10.99
CA MET A 155 -10.40 5.20 -11.66
C MET A 155 -9.87 6.17 -12.73
N PRO A 156 -8.57 6.12 -13.08
CA PRO A 156 -8.05 6.78 -14.27
C PRO A 156 -8.68 6.20 -15.56
N GLU A 157 -8.72 6.98 -16.64
CA GLU A 157 -9.43 6.61 -17.88
C GLU A 157 -8.91 5.32 -18.52
N ASP A 158 -7.62 5.00 -18.39
CA ASP A 158 -7.02 3.81 -19.01
C ASP A 158 -7.45 2.47 -18.38
N HIS A 159 -8.19 2.50 -17.26
CA HIS A 159 -8.60 1.31 -16.48
C HIS A 159 -10.09 0.95 -16.62
N LEU A 160 -10.69 1.24 -17.79
CA LEU A 160 -12.12 1.02 -18.09
C LEU A 160 -12.64 -0.38 -17.75
N ALA A 161 -11.80 -1.43 -17.88
CA ALA A 161 -12.19 -2.82 -17.66
C ALA A 161 -12.74 -3.12 -16.24
N PHE A 162 -12.49 -2.23 -15.27
CA PHE A 162 -12.96 -2.37 -13.90
C PHE A 162 -14.17 -1.49 -13.56
N ARG A 163 -14.55 -0.52 -14.41
CA ARG A 163 -15.70 0.37 -14.17
C ARG A 163 -17.04 -0.35 -14.29
N ASP A 164 -17.13 -1.33 -15.18
CA ASP A 164 -18.37 -2.06 -15.47
C ASP A 164 -18.66 -3.21 -14.47
N LEU A 165 -17.85 -3.35 -13.42
CA LEU A 165 -18.03 -4.42 -12.44
C LEU A 165 -19.18 -4.13 -11.47
N VAL A 166 -20.20 -4.98 -11.53
CA VAL A 166 -21.29 -5.01 -10.54
C VAL A 166 -20.84 -5.83 -9.32
N GLY A 167 -20.05 -5.21 -8.45
CA GLY A 167 -19.63 -5.79 -7.16
C GLY A 167 -18.12 -6.04 -7.00
N PRO A 168 -17.70 -6.74 -5.92
CA PRO A 168 -16.29 -7.02 -5.64
C PRO A 168 -15.59 -7.79 -6.79
N PRO A 169 -14.43 -7.33 -7.31
CA PRO A 169 -13.64 -8.02 -8.33
C PRO A 169 -13.01 -9.32 -7.79
N THR A 170 -13.84 -10.33 -7.59
CA THR A 170 -13.43 -11.63 -7.06
C THR A 170 -12.33 -12.23 -7.96
N GLY A 171 -11.13 -12.41 -7.41
CA GLY A 171 -9.95 -12.90 -8.12
C GLY A 171 -9.17 -11.86 -8.93
N LYS A 172 -9.73 -10.67 -9.22
CA LYS A 172 -9.03 -9.61 -9.99
C LYS A 172 -8.42 -8.50 -9.14
N TRP A 173 -8.62 -8.52 -7.82
CA TRP A 173 -8.03 -7.54 -6.90
C TRP A 173 -6.52 -7.32 -7.05
N PRO A 174 -5.68 -8.37 -7.16
CA PRO A 174 -4.24 -8.15 -7.27
C PRO A 174 -3.84 -7.42 -8.57
N GLN A 175 -4.56 -7.66 -9.66
CA GLN A 175 -4.33 -7.01 -10.95
C GLN A 175 -4.70 -5.52 -10.88
N LEU A 176 -5.88 -5.21 -10.36
CA LEU A 176 -6.34 -3.84 -10.14
C LEU A 176 -5.35 -3.03 -9.27
N LEU A 177 -4.91 -3.61 -8.14
CA LEU A 177 -3.95 -2.93 -7.27
C LEU A 177 -2.59 -2.74 -7.95
N ALA A 178 -2.15 -3.71 -8.76
CA ALA A 178 -0.89 -3.61 -9.52
C ALA A 178 -0.94 -2.48 -10.54
N GLU A 179 -2.04 -2.39 -11.29
CA GLU A 179 -2.26 -1.31 -12.27
C GLU A 179 -2.20 0.07 -11.62
N LEU A 180 -2.94 0.29 -10.53
CA LEU A 180 -2.90 1.57 -9.80
C LEU A 180 -1.53 1.86 -9.20
N CYS A 181 -0.84 0.85 -8.66
CA CYS A 181 0.49 1.03 -8.09
C CYS A 181 1.56 1.30 -9.17
N ASN A 182 1.34 0.97 -10.44
CA ASN A 182 2.27 1.24 -11.52
C ASN A 182 2.22 2.71 -12.01
N ILE A 183 1.17 3.45 -11.68
CA ILE A 183 1.05 4.87 -12.03
C ILE A 183 2.20 5.66 -11.40
N HIS A 184 2.94 6.42 -12.19
CA HIS A 184 4.05 7.22 -11.70
C HIS A 184 3.56 8.32 -10.75
N ILE A 185 4.30 8.53 -9.66
CA ILE A 185 3.99 9.54 -8.65
C ILE A 185 5.26 10.36 -8.44
N PRO A 186 5.24 11.68 -8.70
CA PRO A 186 6.40 12.51 -8.47
C PRO A 186 6.86 12.42 -7.01
N THR A 187 8.14 12.11 -6.77
CA THR A 187 8.65 11.98 -5.39
C THR A 187 9.65 13.06 -5.00
N LEU A 188 10.17 13.81 -5.97
CA LEU A 188 11.10 14.90 -5.72
C LEU A 188 10.41 16.10 -5.06
N PHE A 189 11.12 16.69 -4.10
CA PHE A 189 10.69 17.88 -3.37
C PHE A 189 9.28 17.73 -2.74
N CYS A 190 8.95 16.51 -2.33
CA CYS A 190 7.62 16.15 -1.83
C CYS A 190 7.23 17.00 -0.59
N PRO A 191 6.12 17.76 -0.64
CA PRO A 191 5.77 18.64 0.48
C PRO A 191 5.40 17.90 1.75
N ARG A 192 5.59 18.55 2.89
CA ARG A 192 5.33 17.97 4.21
C ARG A 192 3.92 17.40 4.37
N GLY A 193 2.90 18.09 3.83
CA GLY A 193 1.51 17.61 3.88
C GLY A 193 1.31 16.26 3.19
N VAL A 194 2.04 16.01 2.09
CA VAL A 194 2.03 14.70 1.41
C VAL A 194 2.68 13.64 2.29
N LEU A 195 3.85 13.92 2.87
CA LEU A 195 4.55 12.98 3.75
C LEU A 195 3.71 12.62 4.99
N GLU A 196 3.00 13.57 5.58
CA GLU A 196 2.09 13.34 6.71
C GLU A 196 0.98 12.34 6.36
N VAL A 197 0.37 12.49 5.18
CA VAL A 197 -0.65 11.56 4.69
C VAL A 197 -0.04 10.18 4.41
N LEU A 198 1.12 10.12 3.75
CA LEU A 198 1.81 8.87 3.44
C LEU A 198 2.13 8.06 4.70
N VAL A 199 2.54 8.70 5.79
CA VAL A 199 2.79 8.03 7.07
C VAL A 199 1.54 7.32 7.59
N VAL A 200 0.37 7.98 7.53
CA VAL A 200 -0.89 7.39 7.99
C VAL A 200 -1.31 6.24 7.06
N LEU A 201 -1.23 6.43 5.74
CA LEU A 201 -1.58 5.37 4.76
C LEU A 201 -0.68 4.13 4.91
N ARG A 202 0.63 4.31 5.13
CA ARG A 202 1.56 3.21 5.42
C ARG A 202 1.23 2.49 6.71
N SER A 203 0.84 3.24 7.74
CA SER A 203 0.41 2.66 9.01
C SER A 203 -0.84 1.79 8.81
N ILE A 204 -1.84 2.28 8.07
CA ILE A 204 -3.06 1.52 7.75
C ILE A 204 -2.70 0.23 6.99
N SER A 205 -1.89 0.33 5.93
CA SER A 205 -1.45 -0.82 5.12
C SER A 205 -0.69 -1.86 5.96
N ALA A 206 0.19 -1.40 6.87
CA ALA A 206 0.90 -2.27 7.79
C ALA A 206 -0.05 -3.01 8.76
N GLN A 207 -1.07 -2.34 9.28
CA GLN A 207 -2.09 -3.02 10.11
C GLN A 207 -2.90 -4.02 9.29
N CYS A 208 -3.31 -3.70 8.05
CA CYS A 208 -3.97 -4.66 7.16
C CYS A 208 -3.11 -5.92 6.92
N GLN A 209 -1.80 -5.75 6.71
CA GLN A 209 -0.87 -6.87 6.58
C GLN A 209 -0.83 -7.71 7.86
N ARG A 210 -0.80 -7.09 9.04
CA ARG A 210 -0.83 -7.81 10.33
C ARG A 210 -2.11 -8.61 10.53
N VAL A 211 -3.27 -8.04 10.20
CA VAL A 211 -4.55 -8.77 10.20
C VAL A 211 -4.47 -9.98 9.26
N SER A 212 -3.94 -9.80 8.05
CA SER A 212 -3.78 -10.89 7.08
C SER A 212 -2.90 -12.03 7.61
N SER A 213 -1.77 -11.71 8.23
CA SER A 213 -0.89 -12.72 8.85
C SER A 213 -1.57 -13.44 10.02
N GLN A 214 -2.32 -12.72 10.87
CA GLN A 214 -3.08 -13.31 11.98
C GLN A 214 -4.19 -14.23 11.48
N VAL A 215 -4.94 -13.81 10.45
CA VAL A 215 -5.99 -14.62 9.81
C VAL A 215 -5.40 -15.89 9.21
N THR A 216 -4.31 -15.78 8.45
CA THR A 216 -3.63 -16.93 7.82
C THR A 216 -3.18 -17.94 8.87
N THR A 217 -2.47 -17.47 9.91
CA THR A 217 -1.98 -18.32 11.00
C THR A 217 -3.13 -18.99 11.75
N SER A 218 -4.19 -18.25 12.04
CA SER A 218 -5.37 -18.76 12.76
C SER A 218 -6.14 -19.78 11.92
N LEU A 219 -6.32 -19.54 10.62
CA LEU A 219 -6.94 -20.48 9.69
C LEU A 219 -6.17 -21.78 9.62
N GLN A 220 -4.85 -21.73 9.39
CA GLN A 220 -3.99 -22.92 9.32
C GLN A 220 -4.04 -23.74 10.60
N LEU A 221 -3.92 -23.08 11.76
CA LEU A 221 -3.97 -23.74 13.06
C LEU A 221 -5.33 -24.40 13.30
N ARG A 222 -6.44 -23.68 13.08
CA ARG A 222 -7.79 -24.21 13.29
C ARG A 222 -8.14 -25.32 12.32
N HIS A 223 -7.73 -25.20 11.06
CA HIS A 223 -7.93 -26.24 10.06
C HIS A 223 -7.19 -27.53 10.43
N ARG A 224 -5.93 -27.43 10.87
CA ARG A 224 -5.18 -28.58 11.38
C ARG A 224 -5.86 -29.22 12.59
N GLN A 225 -6.27 -28.41 13.58
CA GLN A 225 -6.96 -28.91 14.78
C GLN A 225 -8.31 -29.57 14.45
N TRP A 226 -9.00 -29.07 13.41
CA TRP A 226 -10.23 -29.67 12.90
C TRP A 226 -9.95 -31.05 12.27
N GLY A 227 -8.97 -31.13 11.35
CA GLY A 227 -8.58 -32.39 10.70
C GLY A 227 -8.12 -33.46 11.68
N GLU A 228 -7.38 -33.07 12.71
CA GLU A 228 -6.94 -33.96 13.81
C GLU A 228 -8.07 -34.30 14.81
N ARG A 229 -9.30 -33.81 14.60
CA ARG A 229 -10.47 -33.96 15.49
C ARG A 229 -10.23 -33.48 16.93
N ARG A 230 -9.31 -32.52 17.12
CA ARG A 230 -8.91 -31.98 18.43
C ARG A 230 -9.78 -30.82 18.92
N LEU A 231 -10.66 -30.28 18.07
CA LEU A 231 -11.53 -29.16 18.44
C LEU A 231 -12.73 -29.61 19.27
N ARG A 232 -12.84 -29.07 20.49
CA ARG A 232 -14.02 -29.19 21.36
C ARG A 232 -15.19 -28.37 20.80
N SER A 233 -16.43 -28.71 21.18
CA SER A 233 -17.67 -28.07 20.66
C SER A 233 -17.61 -26.53 20.65
N ARG A 234 -17.24 -25.88 21.76
CA ARG A 234 -17.09 -24.40 21.82
C ARG A 234 -16.04 -23.85 20.85
N GLN A 235 -14.95 -24.59 20.64
CA GLN A 235 -13.88 -24.19 19.71
C GLN A 235 -14.32 -24.36 18.25
N ARG A 236 -15.19 -25.36 17.96
CA ARG A 236 -15.82 -25.52 16.64
C ARG A 236 -16.74 -24.35 16.32
N GLN A 237 -17.61 -23.97 17.26
CA GLN A 237 -18.48 -22.78 17.10
C GLN A 237 -17.67 -21.49 16.88
N ASN A 238 -16.56 -21.32 17.61
CA ASN A 238 -15.66 -20.19 17.41
C ASN A 238 -14.99 -20.21 16.02
N TYR A 239 -14.62 -21.40 15.52
CA TYR A 239 -14.07 -21.56 14.19
C TYR A 239 -15.08 -21.19 13.10
N VAL A 240 -16.37 -21.56 13.24
CA VAL A 240 -17.43 -21.12 12.31
C VAL A 240 -17.58 -19.60 12.30
N ARG A 241 -17.60 -18.97 13.48
CA ARG A 241 -17.67 -17.50 13.61
C ARG A 241 -16.48 -16.83 12.93
N MET A 242 -15.27 -17.36 13.13
CA MET A 242 -14.06 -16.89 12.48
C MET A 242 -14.18 -16.97 10.95
N LEU A 243 -14.63 -18.10 10.40
CA LEU A 243 -14.81 -18.27 8.96
C LEU A 243 -15.82 -17.27 8.37
N ASN A 244 -16.94 -17.04 9.06
CA ASN A 244 -17.93 -16.02 8.66
C ASN A 244 -17.33 -14.61 8.64
N SER A 245 -16.60 -14.24 9.69
CA SER A 245 -15.95 -12.93 9.77
C SER A 245 -14.87 -12.77 8.70
N ILE A 246 -14.10 -13.80 8.40
CA ILE A 246 -13.05 -13.77 7.36
C ILE A 246 -13.65 -13.52 5.97
N ARG A 247 -14.80 -14.14 5.65
CA ARG A 247 -15.53 -13.89 4.38
C ARG A 247 -15.92 -12.42 4.21
N LEU A 248 -16.27 -11.74 5.31
CA LEU A 248 -16.54 -10.30 5.30
C LEU A 248 -15.27 -9.46 5.28
N LEU A 249 -14.26 -9.84 6.06
CA LEU A 249 -13.03 -9.05 6.20
C LEU A 249 -12.20 -9.01 4.91
N SER A 250 -12.18 -10.10 4.13
CA SER A 250 -11.43 -10.16 2.86
C SER A 250 -11.80 -9.02 1.91
N PRO A 251 -13.06 -8.85 1.47
CA PRO A 251 -13.44 -7.74 0.58
C PRO A 251 -13.28 -6.37 1.23
N VAL A 252 -13.41 -6.24 2.56
CA VAL A 252 -13.21 -4.96 3.26
C VAL A 252 -11.74 -4.55 3.28
N LEU A 253 -10.82 -5.48 3.53
CA LEU A 253 -9.39 -5.18 3.48
C LEU A 253 -8.97 -4.81 2.06
N TYR A 254 -9.48 -5.51 1.04
CA TYR A 254 -9.26 -5.12 -0.35
C TYR A 254 -9.82 -3.75 -0.69
N LEU A 255 -11.01 -3.41 -0.20
CA LEU A 255 -11.59 -2.07 -0.34
C LEU A 255 -10.69 -0.99 0.28
N ILE A 256 -10.11 -1.26 1.46
CA ILE A 256 -9.16 -0.34 2.10
C ILE A 256 -7.88 -0.22 1.26
N LEU A 257 -7.34 -1.32 0.74
CA LEU A 257 -6.17 -1.29 -0.15
C LEU A 257 -6.44 -0.51 -1.43
N LEU A 258 -7.63 -0.66 -2.01
CA LEU A 258 -8.08 0.09 -3.18
C LEU A 258 -8.15 1.60 -2.88
N LEU A 259 -8.76 1.97 -1.75
CA LEU A 259 -8.81 3.34 -1.29
C LEU A 259 -7.41 3.92 -1.11
N ILE A 260 -6.49 3.17 -0.48
CA ILE A 260 -5.09 3.61 -0.33
C ILE A 260 -4.45 3.85 -1.70
N ALA A 261 -4.64 2.94 -2.66
CA ALA A 261 -4.04 3.07 -4.00
C ALA A 261 -4.57 4.30 -4.76
N LEU A 262 -5.88 4.55 -4.72
CA LEU A 262 -6.51 5.72 -5.37
C LEU A 262 -6.09 7.05 -4.73
N GLU A 263 -6.07 7.09 -3.40
CA GLU A 263 -5.64 8.28 -2.66
C GLU A 263 -4.15 8.56 -2.88
N LEU A 264 -3.34 7.51 -3.05
CA LEU A 264 -1.92 7.62 -3.37
C LEU A 264 -1.69 8.20 -4.78
N VAL A 265 -2.45 7.77 -5.78
CA VAL A 265 -2.40 8.36 -7.14
C VAL A 265 -2.72 9.85 -7.10
N SER A 266 -3.66 10.24 -6.23
CA SER A 266 -4.14 11.61 -6.09
C SER A 266 -3.42 12.41 -5.00
N ILE A 267 -2.30 11.91 -4.47
CA ILE A 267 -1.73 12.40 -3.20
C ILE A 267 -1.35 13.88 -3.23
N HIS A 268 -0.88 14.38 -4.36
CA HIS A 268 -0.42 15.76 -4.52
C HIS A 268 -1.57 16.79 -4.50
N VAL A 269 -2.81 16.35 -4.68
CA VAL A 269 -4.00 17.20 -4.56
C VAL A 269 -4.14 17.78 -3.16
N ILE A 270 -3.55 17.16 -2.13
CA ILE A 270 -3.55 17.66 -0.76
C ILE A 270 -3.00 19.09 -0.66
N GLN A 271 -2.09 19.49 -1.55
CA GLN A 271 -1.50 20.84 -1.55
C GLN A 271 -2.51 21.92 -1.91
N ARG A 272 -3.57 21.56 -2.64
CA ARG A 272 -4.66 22.48 -3.01
C ARG A 272 -5.69 22.62 -1.89
N LYS A 273 -5.67 21.74 -0.89
CA LYS A 273 -6.61 21.76 0.23
C LYS A 273 -6.19 22.79 1.27
N GLY A 274 -7.17 23.55 1.76
CA GLY A 274 -6.96 24.44 2.90
C GLY A 274 -6.67 23.66 4.19
N THR A 275 -6.11 24.34 5.20
CA THR A 275 -5.72 23.72 6.49
C THR A 275 -6.85 22.94 7.15
N GLN A 276 -8.09 23.45 7.10
CA GLN A 276 -9.24 22.78 7.70
C GLN A 276 -9.59 21.47 6.98
N GLU A 277 -9.55 21.46 5.64
CA GLU A 277 -9.81 20.27 4.84
C GLU A 277 -8.71 19.21 5.03
N HIS A 278 -7.44 19.63 5.07
CA HIS A 278 -6.31 18.74 5.38
C HIS A 278 -6.50 18.04 6.72
N GLN A 279 -6.88 18.79 7.77
CA GLN A 279 -7.13 18.24 9.09
C GLN A 279 -8.34 17.30 9.12
N GLN A 280 -9.43 17.62 8.41
CA GLN A 280 -10.59 16.72 8.30
C GLN A 280 -10.23 15.42 7.60
N TYR A 281 -9.45 15.50 6.52
CA TYR A 281 -8.96 14.35 5.79
C TYR A 281 -8.04 13.46 6.65
N LEU A 282 -7.08 14.04 7.37
CA LEU A 282 -6.24 13.29 8.30
C LEU A 282 -7.04 12.66 9.45
N LYS A 283 -8.07 13.34 9.98
CA LYS A 283 -8.98 12.75 10.98
C LYS A 283 -9.72 11.53 10.42
N PHE A 284 -10.16 11.61 9.16
CA PHE A 284 -10.77 10.48 8.48
C PHE A 284 -9.79 9.31 8.35
N LEU A 285 -8.57 9.53 7.84
CA LEU A 285 -7.56 8.48 7.71
C LEU A 285 -7.19 7.86 9.07
N LYS A 286 -7.04 8.68 10.12
CA LYS A 286 -6.81 8.19 11.49
C LYS A 286 -7.96 7.32 12.01
N SER A 287 -9.20 7.59 11.58
CA SER A 287 -10.34 6.73 11.93
C SER A 287 -10.29 5.36 11.25
N ILE A 288 -9.76 5.29 10.02
CA ILE A 288 -9.48 4.02 9.32
C ILE A 288 -8.32 3.29 10.01
N LEU A 289 -7.26 4.02 10.38
CA LEU A 289 -6.14 3.45 11.13
C LEU A 289 -6.61 2.81 12.44
N GLN A 290 -7.37 3.55 13.24
CA GLN A 290 -7.95 3.04 14.48
C GLN A 290 -8.79 1.78 14.27
N TYR A 291 -9.59 1.75 13.18
CA TYR A 291 -10.34 0.56 12.79
C TYR A 291 -9.42 -0.63 12.52
N THR A 292 -8.36 -0.45 11.73
CA THR A 292 -7.41 -1.53 11.42
C THR A 292 -6.60 -2.00 12.64
N GLU A 293 -6.24 -1.11 13.57
CA GLU A 293 -5.60 -1.46 14.84
C GLU A 293 -6.54 -2.28 15.75
N ASN A 294 -7.82 -1.92 15.77
CA ASN A 294 -8.84 -2.69 16.50
C ASN A 294 -9.03 -4.08 15.88
N LEU A 295 -9.01 -4.20 14.55
CA LEU A 295 -9.02 -5.50 13.87
C LEU A 295 -7.81 -6.36 14.26
N VAL A 296 -6.59 -5.81 14.30
CA VAL A 296 -5.39 -6.55 14.75
C VAL A 296 -5.57 -7.06 16.18
N THR A 297 -6.19 -6.26 17.04
CA THR A 297 -6.48 -6.67 18.42
C THR A 297 -7.51 -7.81 18.44
N TYR A 298 -8.59 -7.70 17.67
CA TYR A 298 -9.71 -8.64 17.71
C TYR A 298 -9.42 -9.98 17.04
N THR A 299 -8.62 -9.96 15.97
CA THR A 299 -8.21 -11.14 15.21
C THR A 299 -6.97 -11.84 15.78
N SER A 300 -6.38 -11.29 16.87
CA SER A 300 -5.34 -11.97 17.63
C SER A 300 -5.85 -13.28 18.26
N GLN A 301 -4.95 -14.27 18.37
CA GLN A 301 -5.28 -15.57 18.97
C GLN A 301 -5.70 -15.44 20.45
N GLU A 302 -5.16 -14.45 21.15
CA GLU A 302 -5.44 -14.18 22.57
C GLU A 302 -6.85 -13.63 22.79
N LYS A 303 -7.26 -12.64 22.00
CA LYS A 303 -8.59 -11.99 22.17
C LYS A 303 -9.69 -12.78 21.48
N ASN A 304 -9.45 -13.25 20.26
CA ASN A 304 -10.36 -14.14 19.52
C ASN A 304 -11.80 -13.61 19.40
N LYS A 305 -11.95 -12.29 19.17
CA LYS A 305 -13.21 -11.53 19.16
C LYS A 305 -13.80 -11.40 17.75
N TRP A 306 -14.01 -12.54 17.08
CA TRP A 306 -14.46 -12.56 15.68
C TRP A 306 -15.88 -12.06 15.47
N ASN A 307 -16.78 -12.17 16.45
CA ASN A 307 -18.14 -11.67 16.26
C ASN A 307 -18.19 -10.14 16.22
N GLU A 308 -17.40 -9.53 17.08
CA GLU A 308 -17.32 -8.08 17.26
C GLU A 308 -16.67 -7.39 16.06
N THR A 309 -15.96 -8.12 15.20
CA THR A 309 -15.39 -7.55 13.96
C THR A 309 -16.47 -7.12 12.98
N ILE A 310 -17.67 -7.71 13.01
CA ILE A 310 -18.75 -7.35 12.07
C ILE A 310 -19.27 -5.94 12.38
N GLY A 311 -19.64 -5.66 13.62
CA GLY A 311 -20.10 -4.32 14.01
C GLY A 311 -19.02 -3.24 13.91
N LEU A 312 -17.76 -3.61 14.20
CA LEU A 312 -16.60 -2.74 13.97
C LEU A 312 -16.48 -2.38 12.48
N THR A 313 -16.59 -3.38 11.61
CA THR A 313 -16.57 -3.24 10.14
C THR A 313 -17.72 -2.36 9.65
N HIS A 314 -18.94 -2.61 10.11
CA HIS A 314 -20.12 -1.84 9.72
C HIS A 314 -19.93 -0.34 10.02
N THR A 315 -19.45 -0.02 11.21
CA THR A 315 -19.17 1.36 11.65
C THR A 315 -18.11 2.03 10.76
N ALA A 316 -17.05 1.31 10.41
CA ALA A 316 -16.00 1.82 9.54
C ALA A 316 -16.51 2.06 8.10
N LEU A 317 -17.28 1.12 7.55
CA LEU A 317 -17.87 1.25 6.22
C LEU A 317 -18.83 2.44 6.14
N LEU A 318 -19.65 2.69 7.17
CA LEU A 318 -20.51 3.89 7.21
C LEU A 318 -19.70 5.19 7.19
N LYS A 319 -18.56 5.24 7.89
CA LYS A 319 -17.66 6.40 7.85
C LYS A 319 -17.04 6.60 6.47
N ILE A 320 -16.55 5.52 5.86
CA ILE A 320 -15.99 5.54 4.49
C ILE A 320 -17.05 6.02 3.50
N TRP A 321 -18.24 5.42 3.55
CA TRP A 321 -19.36 5.81 2.69
C TRP A 321 -19.77 7.27 2.87
N THR A 322 -19.89 7.73 4.11
CA THR A 322 -20.28 9.13 4.40
C THR A 322 -19.23 10.12 3.88
N PHE A 323 -17.94 9.81 4.08
CA PHE A 323 -16.84 10.66 3.62
C PHE A 323 -16.73 10.67 2.09
N ASN A 324 -16.95 9.51 1.45
CA ASN A 324 -17.02 9.36 0.01
C ASN A 324 -18.19 10.19 -0.57
N LYS A 325 -19.41 10.04 -0.05
CA LYS A 325 -20.60 10.79 -0.49
C LYS A 325 -20.43 12.31 -0.39
N LYS A 326 -19.67 12.80 0.60
CA LYS A 326 -19.35 14.23 0.75
C LYS A 326 -18.27 14.73 -0.22
N LYS A 327 -17.74 13.87 -1.08
CA LYS A 327 -16.64 14.15 -2.02
C LYS A 327 -15.39 14.72 -1.34
N GLN A 328 -15.06 14.22 -0.15
CA GLN A 328 -13.96 14.76 0.67
C GLN A 328 -12.62 14.02 0.54
N MET A 329 -12.59 12.87 -0.15
CA MET A 329 -11.35 12.14 -0.51
C MET A 329 -10.53 12.88 -1.57
N LEU A 330 -9.23 12.61 -1.66
CA LEU A 330 -8.32 13.27 -2.61
C LEU A 330 -8.66 12.92 -4.05
N MET A 331 -9.02 11.67 -4.32
CA MET A 331 -9.46 11.19 -5.64
C MET A 331 -10.65 11.94 -6.24
N HIS A 332 -11.46 12.62 -5.44
CA HIS A 332 -12.59 13.42 -5.94
C HIS A 332 -12.18 14.78 -6.50
N SER A 333 -10.98 15.23 -6.17
CA SER A 333 -10.43 16.53 -6.54
C SER A 333 -9.24 16.40 -7.49
N ALA A 334 -8.97 15.16 -7.95
CA ALA A 334 -7.89 14.80 -8.86
C ALA A 334 -8.24 15.12 -10.31
#